data_AF-A0A8J3APD9-F1
#
_entry.id   AF-A0A8J3APD9-F1
#
_cell.length_a   1.000
_cell.length_b   1.000
_cell.length_c   1.000
_cell.angle_alpha   90.00
_cell.angle_beta   90.00
_cell.angle_gamma   90.00
#
_symmetry.space_group_name_H-M   'P 1'
#
loop_
_entity.id
_entity.type
_entity.pdbx_description
1 polymer ?
#
loop_
_entity_poly.entity_id
_entity_poly.type
_entity_poly.pdbx_seq_one_letter_code
_entity_poly.pdbx_strand_id
1 'polypeptide(L)'
;MVGMRDVAKRAGVSVSTVSLVVNRTGYVSDAMRERVEKAMRELSYIPNELARNLYHDRTNLIGLIVPTIRHPFFAELTIHIQHALAQRGLRTMLCSTHDEENGEATYVDMLRRHMMDGIIMCAHTAHDPDYWTSINRPIVAFDRYIADGIPSIGSDHEQGGRIVADLLIRSGAKHVVMVGGPREQFYDRVDASGTRTSTTTFPTVRYYMTLEKLLSEAGIHHEYVAAGDVSEMAEYGKAMHWVCERVADGAFGGETIDAVVSSDLGAAYCVQEALRMGLEIPDQLQVISYDGTYIAHTAGMRITTVAQDLSTLGTLLVEQISSSIDRQHAVDNKTADNNKPAENGIAGNNKHIDHNSIANGSTLIDIADSNNASPSATSELTHDSLINATMHQLAFNHDSLPLDAASVPTLMDILVPVTLQEGETTK
;
A
#
# COMPACT_ATOMS: atom_id res chain seq x y z
N MET A 1 9.12 34.57 -22.79
CA MET A 1 9.51 33.40 -21.98
C MET A 1 10.89 32.96 -22.46
N VAL A 2 11.87 32.90 -21.56
CA VAL A 2 13.23 32.48 -21.89
C VAL A 2 13.23 30.98 -22.20
N GLY A 3 13.76 30.58 -23.36
CA GLY A 3 13.85 29.18 -23.77
C GLY A 3 15.29 28.67 -23.83
N MET A 4 15.47 27.37 -24.10
CA MET A 4 16.81 26.76 -24.26
C MET A 4 17.66 27.46 -25.35
N ARG A 5 17.01 28.05 -26.36
CA ARG A 5 17.68 28.84 -27.42
C ARG A 5 18.35 30.10 -26.85
N ASP A 6 17.71 30.78 -25.91
CA ASP A 6 18.25 31.99 -25.28
C ASP A 6 19.42 31.63 -24.36
N VAL A 7 19.30 30.52 -23.61
CA VAL A 7 20.39 29.97 -22.80
C VAL A 7 21.58 29.58 -23.67
N ALA A 8 21.34 28.89 -24.79
CA ALA A 8 22.39 28.49 -25.74
C ALA A 8 23.14 29.70 -26.29
N LYS A 9 22.40 30.75 -26.69
CA LYS A 9 22.96 32.01 -27.16
C LYS A 9 23.79 32.71 -26.08
N ARG A 10 23.30 32.75 -24.84
CA ARG A 10 23.98 33.42 -23.71
C ARG A 10 25.21 32.64 -23.21
N ALA A 11 25.17 31.32 -23.27
CA ALA A 11 26.28 30.44 -22.91
C ALA A 11 27.29 30.25 -24.06
N GLY A 12 26.94 30.62 -25.30
CA GLY A 12 27.78 30.43 -26.48
C GLY A 12 27.96 28.97 -26.87
N VAL A 13 26.90 28.18 -26.78
CA VAL A 13 26.88 26.72 -27.06
C VAL A 13 25.70 26.35 -27.96
N SER A 14 25.63 25.09 -28.40
CA SER A 14 24.47 24.59 -29.15
C SER A 14 23.27 24.34 -28.23
N VAL A 15 22.04 24.37 -28.78
CA VAL A 15 20.82 23.98 -28.05
C VAL A 15 20.93 22.53 -27.57
N SER A 16 21.54 21.64 -28.36
CA SER A 16 21.81 20.26 -27.98
C SER A 16 22.69 20.17 -26.73
N THR A 17 23.72 21.02 -26.62
CA THR A 17 24.57 21.09 -25.42
C THR A 17 23.80 21.56 -24.19
N VAL A 18 22.92 22.56 -24.34
CA VAL A 18 22.02 22.98 -23.25
C VAL A 18 21.10 21.84 -22.83
N SER A 19 20.53 21.11 -23.80
CA SER A 19 19.68 19.94 -23.54
C SER A 19 20.42 18.85 -22.76
N LEU A 20 21.66 18.51 -23.14
CA LEU A 20 22.49 17.53 -22.42
C LEU A 20 22.76 17.95 -20.97
N VAL A 21 23.02 19.24 -20.72
CA VAL A 21 23.21 19.77 -19.36
C VAL A 21 21.92 19.73 -18.55
N VAL A 22 20.81 20.22 -19.12
CA VAL A 22 19.50 20.31 -18.46
C VAL A 22 18.95 18.92 -18.13
N ASN A 23 19.07 17.97 -19.06
CA ASN A 23 18.58 16.59 -18.90
C ASN A 23 19.62 15.66 -18.25
N ARG A 24 20.83 16.15 -17.96
CA ARG A 24 21.95 15.39 -17.41
C ARG A 24 22.27 14.12 -18.22
N THR A 25 22.17 14.21 -19.54
CA THR A 25 22.45 13.10 -20.47
C THR A 25 23.74 13.34 -21.24
N GLY A 26 24.38 12.25 -21.68
CA GLY A 26 25.61 12.29 -22.47
C GLY A 26 26.80 12.95 -21.75
N TYR A 27 27.88 13.15 -22.49
CA TYR A 27 29.10 13.77 -21.97
C TYR A 27 29.12 15.27 -22.24
N VAL A 28 29.30 16.05 -21.18
CA VAL A 28 29.55 17.50 -21.23
C VAL A 28 30.65 17.80 -20.23
N SER A 29 31.72 18.48 -20.65
CA SER A 29 32.80 18.85 -19.74
C SER A 29 32.34 19.78 -18.64
N ASP A 30 32.98 19.73 -17.46
CA ASP A 30 32.61 20.55 -16.30
C ASP A 30 32.61 22.05 -16.64
N ALA A 31 33.61 22.51 -17.39
CA ALA A 31 33.70 23.89 -17.86
C ALA A 31 32.50 24.30 -18.75
N MET A 32 31.99 23.38 -19.57
CA MET A 32 30.85 23.64 -20.43
C MET A 32 29.53 23.61 -19.63
N ARG A 33 29.41 22.69 -18.68
CA ARG A 33 28.28 22.61 -17.75
C ARG A 33 28.17 23.88 -16.92
N GLU A 34 29.27 24.35 -16.35
CA GLU A 34 29.32 25.58 -15.55
C GLU A 34 28.91 26.81 -16.38
N ARG A 35 29.35 26.90 -17.64
CA ARG A 35 28.93 27.97 -18.57
C ARG A 35 27.43 27.98 -18.81
N VAL A 36 26.84 26.80 -19.05
CA VAL A 36 25.39 26.67 -19.27
C VAL A 36 24.62 27.01 -18.00
N GLU A 37 25.00 26.46 -16.84
CA GLU A 37 24.34 26.74 -15.57
C GLU A 37 24.43 28.23 -15.17
N LYS A 38 25.56 28.90 -15.46
CA LYS A 38 25.70 30.35 -15.27
C LYS A 38 24.71 31.12 -16.14
N ALA A 39 24.60 30.77 -17.43
CA ALA A 39 23.64 31.41 -18.33
C ALA A 39 22.18 31.16 -17.91
N MET A 40 21.87 29.97 -17.39
CA MET A 40 20.54 29.68 -16.84
C MET A 40 20.22 30.58 -15.65
N ARG A 41 21.15 30.75 -14.70
CA ARG A 41 20.98 31.66 -13.55
C ARG A 41 20.81 33.11 -13.97
N GLU A 42 21.64 33.59 -14.91
CA GLU A 42 21.60 34.98 -15.38
C GLU A 42 20.30 35.32 -16.11
N LEU A 43 19.69 34.35 -16.79
CA LEU A 43 18.44 34.53 -17.52
C LEU A 43 17.20 34.12 -16.71
N SER A 44 17.38 33.68 -15.46
CA SER A 44 16.32 33.07 -14.65
C SER A 44 15.57 31.97 -15.41
N TYR A 45 16.29 31.19 -16.22
CA TYR A 45 15.70 30.10 -16.99
C TYR A 45 15.35 28.93 -16.06
N ILE A 46 14.08 28.54 -16.10
CA ILE A 46 13.57 27.36 -15.40
C ILE A 46 13.28 26.30 -16.48
N PRO A 47 13.89 25.10 -16.40
CA PRO A 47 13.59 23.99 -17.29
C PRO A 47 12.08 23.68 -17.32
N ASN A 48 11.58 23.36 -18.51
CA ASN A 48 10.18 22.95 -18.65
C ASN A 48 10.05 21.47 -18.30
N GLU A 49 9.53 21.16 -17.11
CA GLU A 49 9.34 19.80 -16.63
C GLU A 49 8.42 18.97 -17.54
N LEU A 50 7.39 19.55 -18.18
CA LEU A 50 6.56 18.80 -19.14
C LEU A 50 7.38 18.31 -20.34
N ALA A 51 8.29 19.16 -20.84
CA ALA A 51 9.18 18.79 -21.94
C ALA A 51 10.23 17.75 -21.51
N ARG A 52 10.69 17.80 -20.25
CA ARG A 52 11.60 16.81 -19.67
C ARG A 52 10.90 15.47 -19.46
N ASN A 53 9.68 15.50 -18.93
CA ASN A 53 8.87 14.33 -18.68
C ASN A 53 8.56 13.60 -19.99
N LEU A 54 8.23 14.34 -21.05
CA LEU A 54 8.06 13.78 -22.40
C LEU A 54 9.36 13.15 -22.94
N TYR A 55 10.52 13.74 -22.65
CA TYR A 55 11.81 13.19 -23.09
C TYR A 55 12.20 11.93 -22.32
N HIS A 56 11.89 11.85 -21.03
CA HIS A 56 12.23 10.72 -20.16
C HIS A 56 11.12 9.67 -20.04
N ASP A 57 9.96 9.93 -20.64
CA ASP A 57 8.72 9.16 -20.46
C ASP A 57 8.34 8.98 -18.98
N ARG A 58 8.69 9.95 -18.12
CA ARG A 58 8.44 9.90 -16.67
C ARG A 58 7.92 11.23 -16.16
N THR A 59 6.88 11.21 -15.35
CA THR A 59 6.29 12.39 -14.74
C THR A 59 6.86 12.71 -13.36
N ASN A 60 7.44 11.70 -12.70
CA ASN A 60 7.81 11.68 -11.28
C ASN A 60 6.62 11.95 -10.35
N LEU A 61 5.38 11.76 -10.83
CA LEU A 61 4.15 11.94 -10.08
C LEU A 61 3.54 10.58 -9.74
N ILE A 62 3.30 10.35 -8.45
CA ILE A 62 2.62 9.18 -7.92
C ILE A 62 1.30 9.61 -7.30
N GLY A 63 0.22 8.99 -7.74
CA GLY A 63 -1.10 9.17 -7.13
C GLY A 63 -1.17 8.44 -5.82
N LEU A 64 -1.70 9.09 -4.80
CA LEU A 64 -2.07 8.46 -3.54
C LEU A 64 -3.56 8.65 -3.35
N ILE A 65 -4.32 7.56 -3.41
CA ILE A 65 -5.77 7.58 -3.26
C ILE A 65 -6.12 7.03 -1.87
N VAL A 66 -6.70 7.87 -1.01
CA VAL A 66 -7.12 7.52 0.35
C VAL A 66 -8.63 7.77 0.53
N PRO A 67 -9.30 7.09 1.48
CA PRO A 67 -10.72 7.36 1.74
C PRO A 67 -10.99 8.80 2.19
N THR A 68 -10.25 9.25 3.21
CA THR A 68 -10.32 10.63 3.68
C THR A 68 -9.01 11.04 4.35
N ILE A 69 -8.55 12.27 4.09
CA ILE A 69 -7.39 12.84 4.78
C ILE A 69 -7.72 13.31 6.19
N ARG A 70 -9.01 13.35 6.55
CA ARG A 70 -9.44 13.75 7.89
C ARG A 70 -9.10 12.68 8.92
N HIS A 71 -9.05 11.40 8.52
CA HIS A 71 -8.82 10.30 9.44
C HIS A 71 -7.33 10.22 9.81
N PRO A 72 -6.98 10.23 11.10
CA PRO A 72 -5.59 10.29 11.56
C PRO A 72 -4.68 9.22 10.96
N PHE A 73 -5.17 7.98 10.87
CA PHE A 73 -4.44 6.89 10.22
C PHE A 73 -3.98 7.22 8.79
N PHE A 74 -4.90 7.67 7.91
CA PHE A 74 -4.56 7.99 6.53
C PHE A 74 -3.71 9.26 6.41
N ALA A 75 -3.90 10.22 7.31
CA ALA A 75 -3.04 11.40 7.37
C ALA A 75 -1.59 11.01 7.69
N GLU A 76 -1.36 10.16 8.70
CA GLU A 76 -0.02 9.70 9.07
C GLU A 76 0.61 8.80 8.01
N LEU A 77 -0.15 7.85 7.46
CA LEU A 77 0.32 7.01 6.36
C LEU A 77 0.75 7.88 5.15
N THR A 78 -0.02 8.91 4.83
CA THR A 78 0.30 9.88 3.77
C THR A 78 1.63 10.59 4.04
N ILE A 79 1.91 10.97 5.29
CA ILE A 79 3.20 11.60 5.68
C ILE A 79 4.36 10.65 5.38
N HIS A 80 4.26 9.38 5.79
CA HIS A 80 5.32 8.39 5.58
C HIS A 80 5.53 8.08 4.09
N ILE A 81 4.46 7.89 3.32
CA ILE A 81 4.53 7.69 1.87
C ILE A 81 5.16 8.91 1.19
N GLN A 82 4.74 10.13 1.54
CA GLN A 82 5.28 11.35 0.94
C GLN A 82 6.77 11.50 1.22
N HIS A 83 7.23 11.20 2.44
CA HIS A 83 8.65 11.22 2.77
C HIS A 83 9.44 10.19 1.97
N ALA A 84 8.95 8.95 1.89
CA ALA A 84 9.60 7.89 1.13
C ALA A 84 9.66 8.21 -0.39
N LEU A 85 8.60 8.78 -0.96
CA LEU A 85 8.59 9.25 -2.35
C LEU A 85 9.61 10.37 -2.58
N ALA A 86 9.64 11.37 -1.70
CA ALA A 86 10.54 12.52 -1.81
C ALA A 86 12.01 12.10 -1.78
N GLN A 87 12.37 11.10 -0.96
CA GLN A 87 13.73 10.54 -0.91
C GLN A 87 14.18 9.93 -2.25
N ARG A 88 13.23 9.56 -3.12
CA ARG A 88 13.48 9.00 -4.46
C ARG A 88 13.30 10.03 -5.58
N GLY A 89 13.09 11.30 -5.25
CA GLY A 89 12.81 12.35 -6.23
C GLY A 89 11.42 12.29 -6.86
N LEU A 90 10.52 11.45 -6.32
CA LEU A 90 9.13 11.35 -6.72
C LEU A 90 8.28 12.34 -5.90
N ARG A 91 7.11 12.68 -6.42
CA ARG A 91 6.15 13.61 -5.81
C ARG A 91 4.79 12.96 -5.68
N THR A 92 4.12 13.21 -4.57
CA THR A 92 2.77 12.72 -4.31
C THR A 92 1.72 13.67 -4.89
N MET A 93 0.71 13.11 -5.53
CA MET A 93 -0.55 13.77 -5.85
C MET A 93 -1.66 13.07 -5.06
N LEU A 94 -2.36 13.78 -4.18
CA LEU A 94 -3.25 13.20 -3.18
C LEU A 94 -4.72 13.32 -3.58
N CYS A 95 -5.41 12.18 -3.64
CA CYS A 95 -6.85 12.07 -3.82
C CYS A 95 -7.50 11.59 -2.53
N SER A 96 -8.50 12.33 -2.08
CA SER A 96 -9.35 11.96 -0.93
C SER A 96 -10.75 11.63 -1.47
N THR A 97 -11.09 10.35 -1.59
CA THR A 97 -12.28 9.93 -2.35
C THR A 97 -13.60 10.35 -1.72
N HIS A 98 -13.64 10.56 -0.40
CA HIS A 98 -14.80 11.10 0.29
C HIS A 98 -14.98 12.62 0.10
N ASP A 99 -13.87 13.34 -0.13
CA ASP A 99 -13.89 14.80 -0.25
C ASP A 99 -14.06 15.27 -1.71
N GLU A 100 -13.85 14.37 -2.69
CA GLU A 100 -13.96 14.65 -4.12
C GLU A 100 -14.89 13.68 -4.86
N GLU A 101 -15.93 14.22 -5.48
CA GLU A 101 -16.81 13.47 -6.37
C GLU A 101 -16.01 12.96 -7.59
N ASN A 102 -16.04 11.65 -7.84
CA ASN A 102 -15.28 10.96 -8.90
C ASN A 102 -13.75 11.07 -8.80
N GLY A 103 -13.21 11.32 -7.59
CA GLY A 103 -11.77 11.44 -7.39
C GLY A 103 -10.97 10.23 -7.91
N GLU A 104 -11.44 9.01 -7.65
CA GLU A 104 -10.78 7.79 -8.13
C GLU A 104 -10.69 7.72 -9.66
N ALA A 105 -11.83 7.88 -10.35
CA ALA A 105 -11.90 7.80 -11.81
C ALA A 105 -11.02 8.87 -12.49
N THR A 106 -10.95 10.06 -11.89
CA THR A 106 -10.09 11.15 -12.38
C THR A 106 -8.62 10.75 -12.32
N TYR A 107 -8.16 10.18 -11.21
CA TYR A 107 -6.78 9.75 -11.04
C TYR A 107 -6.42 8.57 -11.96
N VAL A 108 -7.35 7.63 -12.14
CA VAL A 108 -7.18 6.53 -13.11
C VAL A 108 -7.08 7.07 -14.54
N ASP A 109 -7.91 8.04 -14.94
CA ASP A 109 -7.80 8.69 -16.24
C ASP A 109 -6.46 9.43 -16.42
N MET A 110 -5.99 10.12 -15.37
CA MET A 110 -4.66 10.75 -15.39
C MET A 110 -3.53 9.73 -15.57
N LEU A 111 -3.61 8.59 -14.89
CA LEU A 111 -2.65 7.50 -15.04
C LEU A 111 -2.67 6.90 -16.46
N ARG A 112 -3.86 6.67 -17.03
CA ARG A 112 -4.03 6.19 -18.42
C ARG A 112 -3.46 7.15 -19.45
N ARG A 113 -3.52 8.46 -19.17
CA ARG A 113 -3.00 9.52 -20.05
C ARG A 113 -1.51 9.81 -19.86
N HIS A 114 -0.79 8.97 -19.12
CA HIS A 114 0.63 9.16 -18.81
C HIS A 114 0.92 10.50 -18.09
N MET A 115 -0.07 11.06 -17.39
CA MET A 115 0.13 12.26 -16.56
C MET A 115 0.70 11.90 -15.18
N MET A 116 0.79 10.61 -14.88
CA MET A 116 1.33 10.03 -13.64
C MET A 116 2.06 8.72 -13.96
N ASP A 117 3.04 8.37 -13.12
CA ASP A 117 3.84 7.17 -13.31
C ASP A 117 3.22 5.94 -12.62
N GLY A 118 2.42 6.17 -11.57
CA GLY A 118 1.72 5.09 -10.88
C GLY A 118 0.74 5.59 -9.83
N ILE A 119 -0.03 4.65 -9.26
CA ILE A 119 -0.97 4.90 -8.16
C ILE A 119 -0.67 3.96 -6.99
N ILE A 120 -0.67 4.53 -5.78
CA ILE A 120 -0.83 3.82 -4.53
C ILE A 120 -2.30 3.95 -4.11
N MET A 121 -3.00 2.82 -4.04
CA MET A 121 -4.43 2.76 -3.70
C MET A 121 -4.62 2.29 -2.27
N CYS A 122 -5.13 3.17 -1.42
CA CYS A 122 -5.49 2.89 -0.02
C CYS A 122 -7.01 2.92 0.23
N ALA A 123 -7.80 3.35 -0.78
CA ALA A 123 -9.24 3.48 -0.66
C ALA A 123 -10.00 2.20 -1.06
N HIS A 124 -11.25 2.10 -0.60
CA HIS A 124 -12.16 1.09 -1.12
C HIS A 124 -12.64 1.48 -2.52
N THR A 125 -12.70 0.49 -3.41
CA THR A 125 -13.18 0.62 -4.78
C THR A 125 -14.36 -0.32 -4.98
N ALA A 126 -15.38 0.16 -5.70
CA ALA A 126 -16.52 -0.66 -6.14
C ALA A 126 -16.27 -1.34 -7.50
N HIS A 127 -15.15 -1.05 -8.17
CA HIS A 127 -14.81 -1.66 -9.46
C HIS A 127 -14.30 -3.09 -9.31
N ASP A 128 -14.70 -3.94 -10.25
CA ASP A 128 -14.23 -5.32 -10.39
C ASP A 128 -12.72 -5.40 -10.70
N PRO A 129 -12.06 -6.54 -10.40
CA PRO A 129 -10.64 -6.75 -10.70
C PRO A 129 -10.23 -6.42 -12.15
N ASP A 130 -11.07 -6.76 -13.13
CA ASP A 130 -10.81 -6.52 -14.55
C ASP A 130 -10.67 -5.04 -14.91
N TYR A 131 -11.35 -4.15 -14.19
CA TYR A 131 -11.19 -2.70 -14.37
C TYR A 131 -9.74 -2.30 -14.09
N TRP A 132 -9.17 -2.80 -13.00
CA TRP A 132 -7.83 -2.44 -12.55
C TRP A 132 -6.74 -3.07 -13.41
N THR A 133 -6.88 -4.33 -13.80
CA THR A 133 -5.93 -4.99 -14.71
C THR A 133 -5.94 -4.35 -16.10
N SER A 134 -7.09 -3.85 -16.57
CA SER A 134 -7.19 -3.17 -17.87
C SER A 134 -6.38 -1.87 -17.97
N ILE A 135 -6.01 -1.26 -16.84
CA ILE A 135 -5.27 0.01 -16.82
C ILE A 135 -3.87 -0.18 -17.40
N ASN A 136 -3.25 -1.36 -17.23
CA ASN A 136 -1.91 -1.69 -17.74
C ASN A 136 -0.84 -0.64 -17.36
N ARG A 137 -0.93 -0.11 -16.15
CA ARG A 137 0.03 0.85 -15.58
C ARG A 137 0.32 0.49 -14.12
N PRO A 138 1.45 0.95 -13.55
CA PRO A 138 1.84 0.61 -12.18
C PRO A 138 0.80 1.02 -11.14
N ILE A 139 0.30 0.04 -10.39
CA ILE A 139 -0.60 0.22 -9.24
C ILE A 139 -0.08 -0.66 -8.10
N VAL A 140 -0.14 -0.15 -6.87
CA VAL A 140 0.12 -0.90 -5.64
C VAL A 140 -1.02 -0.63 -4.67
N ALA A 141 -1.53 -1.68 -4.04
CA ALA A 141 -2.59 -1.57 -3.04
C ALA A 141 -2.02 -1.52 -1.62
N PHE A 142 -2.73 -0.83 -0.74
CA PHE A 142 -2.53 -0.89 0.70
C PHE A 142 -3.71 -1.62 1.36
N ASP A 143 -3.41 -2.64 2.19
CA ASP A 143 -4.38 -3.40 2.99
C ASP A 143 -5.59 -3.92 2.21
N ARG A 144 -5.45 -4.19 0.91
CA ARG A 144 -6.57 -4.60 0.05
C ARG A 144 -6.13 -5.47 -1.10
N TYR A 145 -6.94 -6.47 -1.42
CA TYR A 145 -6.87 -7.12 -2.73
C TYR A 145 -7.70 -6.30 -3.73
N ILE A 146 -7.08 -5.91 -4.84
CA ILE A 146 -7.75 -5.16 -5.92
C ILE A 146 -7.90 -6.04 -7.15
N ALA A 147 -6.82 -6.66 -7.61
CA ALA A 147 -6.82 -7.61 -8.71
C ALA A 147 -5.56 -8.47 -8.73
N ASP A 148 -5.62 -9.60 -9.42
CA ASP A 148 -4.43 -10.42 -9.70
C ASP A 148 -3.36 -9.61 -10.43
N GLY A 149 -2.10 -9.77 -10.00
CA GLY A 149 -0.96 -9.05 -10.54
C GLY A 149 -0.77 -7.63 -9.99
N ILE A 150 -1.72 -7.11 -9.22
CA ILE A 150 -1.55 -5.87 -8.45
C ILE A 150 -1.06 -6.24 -7.04
N PRO A 151 0.18 -5.88 -6.66
CA PRO A 151 0.71 -6.22 -5.34
C PRO A 151 -0.01 -5.44 -4.24
N SER A 152 -0.17 -6.08 -3.08
CA SER A 152 -0.71 -5.47 -1.87
C SER A 152 0.34 -5.48 -0.76
N ILE A 153 0.44 -4.35 -0.05
CA ILE A 153 1.26 -4.20 1.15
C ILE A 153 0.32 -3.88 2.30
N GLY A 154 0.50 -4.54 3.44
CA GLY A 154 -0.42 -4.36 4.56
C GLY A 154 0.17 -4.76 5.88
N SER A 155 -0.60 -4.56 6.95
CA SER A 155 -0.23 -5.05 8.27
C SER A 155 -0.69 -6.50 8.48
N ASP A 156 0.01 -7.25 9.33
CA ASP A 156 -0.48 -8.55 9.81
C ASP A 156 -1.62 -8.34 10.84
N HIS A 157 -2.82 -8.09 10.32
CA HIS A 157 -4.01 -7.86 11.14
C HIS A 157 -4.44 -9.07 11.96
N GLU A 158 -4.13 -10.28 11.50
CA GLU A 158 -4.41 -11.49 12.29
C GLU A 158 -3.47 -11.58 13.49
N GLN A 159 -2.19 -11.20 13.33
CA GLN A 159 -1.27 -11.04 14.45
C GLN A 159 -1.79 -9.99 15.43
N GLY A 160 -2.30 -8.87 14.92
CA GLY A 160 -2.96 -7.87 15.75
C GLY A 160 -4.13 -8.44 16.56
N GLY A 161 -4.98 -9.25 15.94
CA GLY A 161 -6.12 -9.90 16.61
C GLY A 161 -5.66 -10.87 17.71
N ARG A 162 -4.60 -11.63 17.44
CA ARG A 162 -3.96 -12.53 18.44
C ARG A 162 -3.43 -11.74 19.63
N ILE A 163 -2.72 -10.64 19.40
CA ILE A 163 -2.15 -9.79 20.46
C ILE A 163 -3.24 -9.25 21.38
N VAL A 164 -4.34 -8.72 20.81
CA VAL A 164 -5.47 -8.20 21.60
C VAL A 164 -6.16 -9.31 22.38
N ALA A 165 -6.40 -10.47 21.77
CA ALA A 165 -7.00 -11.61 22.45
C ALA A 165 -6.15 -12.07 23.63
N ASP A 166 -4.84 -12.26 23.43
CA ASP A 166 -3.90 -12.66 24.48
C ASP A 166 -3.86 -11.64 25.63
N LEU A 167 -3.96 -10.35 25.33
CA LEU A 167 -4.04 -9.30 26.35
C LEU A 167 -5.32 -9.41 27.18
N LEU A 168 -6.49 -9.52 26.53
CA LEU A 168 -7.79 -9.62 27.19
C LEU A 168 -7.95 -10.90 28.03
N ILE A 169 -7.44 -12.03 27.51
CA ILE A 169 -7.42 -13.31 28.24
C ILE A 169 -6.56 -13.17 29.50
N ARG A 170 -5.35 -12.59 29.39
CA ARG A 170 -4.44 -12.41 30.53
C ARG A 170 -4.96 -11.42 31.56
N SER A 171 -5.62 -10.34 31.14
CA SER A 171 -6.21 -9.36 32.05
C SER A 171 -7.51 -9.85 32.69
N GLY A 172 -8.04 -10.99 32.23
CA GLY A 172 -9.20 -11.65 32.82
C GLY A 172 -10.55 -11.06 32.38
N ALA A 173 -10.59 -10.35 31.25
CA ALA A 173 -11.81 -9.80 30.67
C ALA A 173 -12.90 -10.87 30.52
N LYS A 174 -14.15 -10.48 30.72
CA LYS A 174 -15.32 -11.37 30.68
C LYS A 174 -16.30 -10.98 29.59
N HIS A 175 -16.40 -9.69 29.29
CA HIS A 175 -17.32 -9.17 28.30
C HIS A 175 -16.69 -8.02 27.52
N VAL A 176 -16.30 -8.33 26.29
CA VAL A 176 -15.60 -7.42 25.37
C VAL A 176 -16.57 -6.86 24.34
N VAL A 177 -16.60 -5.54 24.18
CA VAL A 177 -17.28 -4.92 23.04
C VAL A 177 -16.26 -4.43 22.03
N MET A 178 -16.40 -4.87 20.78
CA MET A 178 -15.62 -4.37 19.66
C MET A 178 -16.43 -3.32 18.91
N VAL A 179 -15.83 -2.17 18.65
CA VAL A 179 -16.49 -1.06 17.93
C VAL A 179 -15.69 -0.75 16.68
N GLY A 180 -16.31 -0.88 15.51
CA GLY A 180 -15.63 -0.66 14.22
C GLY A 180 -16.61 -0.33 13.10
N GLY A 181 -16.12 -0.35 11.85
CA GLY A 181 -16.95 -0.04 10.67
C GLY A 181 -18.05 -1.08 10.37
N PRO A 182 -18.79 -0.90 9.27
CA PRO A 182 -19.95 -1.73 8.94
C PRO A 182 -19.58 -3.20 8.71
N ARG A 183 -20.34 -4.14 9.31
CA ARG A 183 -20.08 -5.59 9.20
C ARG A 183 -20.33 -6.13 7.80
N GLU A 184 -21.05 -5.40 6.95
CA GLU A 184 -21.30 -5.78 5.57
C GLU A 184 -20.00 -6.00 4.79
N GLN A 185 -18.92 -5.30 5.19
CA GLN A 185 -17.57 -5.43 4.64
C GLN A 185 -16.88 -6.74 5.03
N PHE A 186 -17.37 -7.45 6.06
CA PHE A 186 -16.73 -8.68 6.55
C PHE A 186 -16.90 -9.87 5.60
N TYR A 187 -17.88 -9.79 4.72
CA TYR A 187 -18.28 -10.89 3.85
C TYR A 187 -18.41 -10.38 2.41
N ASP A 188 -17.38 -9.72 1.93
CA ASP A 188 -17.31 -9.13 0.59
C ASP A 188 -17.03 -10.17 -0.51
N ARG A 189 -16.48 -11.35 -0.16
CA ARG A 189 -16.29 -12.44 -1.11
C ARG A 189 -17.54 -13.29 -1.22
N VAL A 190 -17.93 -13.58 -2.45
CA VAL A 190 -18.95 -14.57 -2.80
C VAL A 190 -18.30 -15.79 -3.47
N ASP A 191 -18.83 -16.97 -3.22
CA ASP A 191 -18.43 -18.17 -3.94
C ASP A 191 -19.05 -18.22 -5.35
N ALA A 192 -18.73 -19.26 -6.12
CA ALA A 192 -19.27 -19.47 -7.47
C ALA A 192 -20.81 -19.58 -7.52
N SER A 193 -21.48 -19.79 -6.38
CA SER A 193 -22.94 -19.82 -6.28
C SER A 193 -23.56 -18.46 -5.95
N GLY A 194 -22.74 -17.42 -5.75
CA GLY A 194 -23.17 -16.10 -5.31
C GLY A 194 -23.41 -16.00 -3.80
N THR A 195 -23.02 -17.02 -3.02
CA THR A 195 -23.19 -17.04 -1.57
C THR A 195 -22.00 -16.36 -0.90
N ARG A 196 -22.27 -15.42 0.03
CA ARG A 196 -21.23 -14.76 0.84
C ARG A 196 -20.43 -15.80 1.65
N THR A 197 -19.11 -15.77 1.51
CA THR A 197 -18.19 -16.67 2.21
C THR A 197 -17.75 -16.09 3.55
N SER A 198 -17.19 -16.92 4.43
CA SER A 198 -16.53 -16.49 5.66
C SER A 198 -15.15 -15.84 5.45
N THR A 199 -14.76 -15.57 4.20
CA THR A 199 -13.45 -14.99 3.86
C THR A 199 -13.63 -13.58 3.33
N THR A 200 -12.66 -12.72 3.61
CA THR A 200 -12.72 -11.30 3.25
C THR A 200 -11.48 -10.82 2.49
N THR A 201 -11.67 -9.91 1.54
CA THR A 201 -10.56 -9.16 0.91
C THR A 201 -10.08 -7.97 1.73
N PHE A 202 -10.70 -7.71 2.89
CA PHE A 202 -10.37 -6.60 3.78
C PHE A 202 -9.54 -7.11 4.97
N PRO A 203 -8.20 -7.09 4.89
CA PRO A 203 -7.30 -7.42 5.99
C PRO A 203 -7.71 -6.83 7.35
N THR A 204 -8.18 -5.59 7.40
CA THR A 204 -8.64 -4.91 8.63
C THR A 204 -9.82 -5.61 9.31
N VAL A 205 -10.63 -6.38 8.58
CA VAL A 205 -11.70 -7.21 9.17
C VAL A 205 -11.12 -8.47 9.82
N ARG A 206 -10.07 -9.05 9.23
CA ARG A 206 -9.48 -10.31 9.73
C ARG A 206 -8.96 -10.17 11.15
N TYR A 207 -8.60 -8.94 11.55
CA TYR A 207 -8.36 -8.56 12.93
C TYR A 207 -9.55 -8.91 13.86
N TYR A 208 -10.75 -8.39 13.58
CA TYR A 208 -11.94 -8.66 14.38
C TYR A 208 -12.34 -10.14 14.33
N MET A 209 -12.27 -10.78 13.16
CA MET A 209 -12.60 -12.21 13.03
C MET A 209 -11.65 -13.09 13.87
N THR A 210 -10.36 -12.77 13.87
CA THR A 210 -9.36 -13.47 14.68
C THR A 210 -9.62 -13.27 16.17
N LEU A 211 -9.93 -12.02 16.57
CA LEU A 211 -10.26 -11.68 17.94
C LEU A 211 -11.53 -12.41 18.42
N GLU A 212 -12.64 -12.32 17.68
CA GLU A 212 -13.92 -12.99 17.98
C GLU A 212 -13.72 -14.50 18.18
N LYS A 213 -12.95 -15.14 17.29
CA LYS A 213 -12.63 -16.56 17.38
C LYS A 213 -11.90 -16.89 18.68
N LEU A 214 -10.82 -16.17 18.99
CA LEU A 214 -9.99 -16.46 20.17
C LEU A 214 -10.72 -16.15 21.48
N LEU A 215 -11.53 -15.10 21.52
CA LEU A 215 -12.39 -14.80 22.67
C LEU A 215 -13.43 -15.90 22.89
N SER A 216 -14.04 -16.40 21.82
CA SER A 216 -14.97 -17.55 21.86
C SER A 216 -14.31 -18.80 22.44
N GLU A 217 -13.12 -19.14 21.95
CA GLU A 217 -12.34 -20.30 22.40
C GLU A 217 -11.95 -20.19 23.89
N ALA A 218 -11.73 -18.97 24.38
CA ALA A 218 -11.46 -18.68 25.78
C ALA A 218 -12.72 -18.57 26.66
N GLY A 219 -13.92 -18.67 26.07
CA GLY A 219 -15.19 -18.52 26.79
C GLY A 219 -15.49 -17.08 27.26
N ILE A 220 -14.91 -16.09 26.59
CA ILE A 220 -15.14 -14.65 26.84
C ILE A 220 -16.32 -14.18 25.98
N HIS A 221 -17.31 -13.56 26.61
CA HIS A 221 -18.44 -12.99 25.90
C HIS A 221 -17.98 -11.80 25.07
N HIS A 222 -18.47 -11.68 23.84
CA HIS A 222 -18.11 -10.58 22.96
C HIS A 222 -19.27 -10.14 22.08
N GLU A 223 -19.38 -8.83 21.88
CA GLU A 223 -20.36 -8.18 21.02
C GLU A 223 -19.65 -7.25 20.03
N TYR A 224 -20.17 -7.09 18.81
CA TYR A 224 -19.67 -6.11 17.84
C TYR A 224 -20.69 -5.01 17.60
N VAL A 225 -20.25 -3.76 17.69
CA VAL A 225 -21.04 -2.57 17.40
C VAL A 225 -20.48 -1.88 16.16
N ALA A 226 -21.30 -1.76 15.12
CA ALA A 226 -20.94 -0.99 13.94
C ALA A 226 -21.11 0.52 14.21
N ALA A 227 -20.09 1.30 13.88
CA ALA A 227 -20.01 2.74 14.09
C ALA A 227 -19.62 3.44 12.78
N GLY A 228 -20.61 3.70 11.92
CA GLY A 228 -20.49 4.48 10.68
C GLY A 228 -19.37 4.03 9.73
N ASP A 229 -19.23 4.73 8.60
CA ASP A 229 -18.04 4.59 7.76
C ASP A 229 -16.84 5.37 8.33
N VAL A 230 -15.64 5.14 7.76
CA VAL A 230 -14.38 5.75 8.23
C VAL A 230 -14.35 7.29 8.19
N SER A 231 -15.23 7.91 7.38
CA SER A 231 -15.41 9.37 7.34
C SER A 231 -16.42 9.88 8.36
N GLU A 232 -17.29 9.02 8.91
CA GLU A 232 -18.38 9.36 9.83
C GLU A 232 -17.92 9.30 11.30
N MET A 233 -16.85 10.02 11.61
CA MET A 233 -16.18 9.99 12.91
C MET A 233 -17.08 10.26 14.12
N ALA A 234 -18.19 10.98 13.93
CA ALA A 234 -19.15 11.27 15.00
C ALA A 234 -19.94 10.03 15.44
N GLU A 235 -20.09 9.02 14.58
CA GLU A 235 -20.81 7.79 14.91
C GLU A 235 -20.06 6.95 15.96
N TYR A 236 -18.72 7.02 15.98
CA TYR A 236 -17.92 6.43 17.06
C TYR A 236 -18.27 7.02 18.42
N GLY A 237 -18.48 8.34 18.51
CA GLY A 237 -18.90 8.99 19.75
C GLY A 237 -20.23 8.47 20.27
N LYS A 238 -21.22 8.28 19.38
CA LYS A 238 -22.53 7.71 19.75
C LYS A 238 -22.42 6.26 20.19
N ALA A 239 -21.66 5.45 19.46
CA ALA A 239 -21.43 4.05 19.80
C ALA A 239 -20.75 3.93 21.18
N MET A 240 -19.72 4.74 21.44
CA MET A 240 -19.01 4.73 22.72
C MET A 240 -19.86 5.26 23.88
N HIS A 241 -20.72 6.25 23.63
CA HIS A 241 -21.72 6.68 24.61
C HIS A 241 -22.63 5.52 25.02
N TRP A 242 -23.21 4.81 24.05
CA TRP A 242 -24.05 3.64 24.33
C TRP A 242 -23.31 2.55 25.10
N VAL A 243 -22.03 2.28 24.77
CA VAL A 243 -21.21 1.31 25.50
C VAL A 243 -21.00 1.76 26.94
N CYS A 244 -20.59 3.02 27.16
CA CYS A 244 -20.32 3.54 28.51
C CYS A 244 -21.59 3.60 29.37
N GLU A 245 -22.76 3.89 28.81
CA GLU A 245 -24.05 3.76 29.51
C GLU A 245 -24.27 2.32 30.00
N ARG A 246 -24.02 1.31 29.18
CA ARG A 246 -24.15 -0.10 29.60
C ARG A 246 -23.12 -0.52 30.65
N VAL A 247 -21.90 0.03 30.60
CA VAL A 247 -20.90 -0.19 31.66
C VAL A 247 -21.40 0.40 32.99
N ALA A 248 -21.92 1.63 32.96
CA ALA A 248 -22.46 2.31 34.14
C ALA A 248 -23.71 1.60 34.71
N ASP A 249 -24.61 1.14 33.84
CA ASP A 249 -25.83 0.42 34.23
C ASP A 249 -25.54 -1.00 34.74
N GLY A 250 -24.56 -1.68 34.13
CA GLY A 250 -24.12 -3.02 34.54
C GLY A 250 -23.62 -3.06 35.99
N ALA A 251 -23.05 -1.96 36.49
CA ALA A 251 -22.67 -1.81 37.89
C ALA A 251 -23.86 -1.94 38.88
N PHE A 252 -25.10 -1.90 38.39
CA PHE A 252 -26.33 -2.04 39.18
C PHE A 252 -27.10 -3.36 38.93
N GLY A 253 -26.47 -4.38 38.34
CA GLY A 253 -26.98 -5.76 38.33
C GLY A 253 -27.22 -6.40 36.95
N GLY A 254 -26.61 -5.89 35.87
CA GLY A 254 -26.62 -6.47 34.52
C GLY A 254 -25.28 -7.11 34.12
N GLU A 255 -25.18 -7.64 32.89
CA GLU A 255 -23.89 -8.06 32.32
C GLU A 255 -22.97 -6.84 32.14
N THR A 256 -21.87 -6.80 32.89
CA THR A 256 -20.91 -5.70 32.88
C THR A 256 -19.92 -5.88 31.74
N ILE A 257 -20.06 -5.08 30.68
CA ILE A 257 -18.97 -4.88 29.72
C ILE A 257 -17.74 -4.42 30.51
N ASP A 258 -16.62 -5.10 30.35
CA ASP A 258 -15.38 -4.82 31.10
C ASP A 258 -14.18 -4.52 30.19
N ALA A 259 -14.37 -4.61 28.87
CA ALA A 259 -13.37 -4.19 27.90
C ALA A 259 -14.00 -3.65 26.61
N VAL A 260 -13.35 -2.66 26.01
CA VAL A 260 -13.65 -2.12 24.68
C VAL A 260 -12.41 -2.20 23.79
N VAL A 261 -12.65 -2.60 22.54
CA VAL A 261 -11.64 -2.67 21.49
C VAL A 261 -12.11 -1.85 20.28
N SER A 262 -11.29 -0.91 19.80
CA SER A 262 -11.64 -0.08 18.63
C SER A 262 -10.40 0.46 17.91
N SER A 263 -10.59 1.25 16.85
CA SER A 263 -9.51 2.08 16.30
C SER A 263 -9.07 3.14 17.32
N ASP A 264 -7.92 3.78 17.11
CA ASP A 264 -7.46 4.87 18.00
C ASP A 264 -8.50 5.96 18.22
N LEU A 265 -9.25 6.32 17.18
CA LEU A 265 -10.30 7.34 17.29
C LEU A 265 -11.47 6.86 18.14
N GLY A 266 -11.95 5.63 17.93
CA GLY A 266 -13.02 5.05 18.74
C GLY A 266 -12.58 4.89 20.20
N ALA A 267 -11.38 4.37 20.44
CA ALA A 267 -10.82 4.23 21.77
C ALA A 267 -10.64 5.58 22.47
N ALA A 268 -10.21 6.62 21.76
CA ALA A 268 -10.14 7.97 22.31
C ALA A 268 -11.52 8.53 22.71
N TYR A 269 -12.56 8.31 21.90
CA TYR A 269 -13.93 8.63 22.29
C TYR A 269 -14.38 7.84 23.52
N CYS A 270 -14.02 6.56 23.62
CA CYS A 270 -14.32 5.73 24.78
C CYS A 270 -13.69 6.29 26.06
N VAL A 271 -12.40 6.65 26.02
CA VAL A 271 -11.72 7.27 27.17
C VAL A 271 -12.39 8.57 27.58
N GLN A 272 -12.66 9.47 26.62
CA GLN A 272 -13.31 10.75 26.92
C GLN A 272 -14.69 10.56 27.56
N GLU A 273 -15.47 9.62 27.05
CA GLU A 273 -16.82 9.36 27.51
C GLU A 273 -16.86 8.67 28.88
N ALA A 274 -15.98 7.69 29.09
CA ALA A 274 -15.79 7.05 30.38
C ALA A 274 -15.41 8.09 31.46
N LEU A 275 -14.45 8.97 31.18
CA LEU A 275 -14.07 10.06 32.09
C LEU A 275 -15.24 11.02 32.34
N ARG A 276 -16.04 11.36 31.32
CA ARG A 276 -17.22 12.21 31.44
C ARG A 276 -18.29 11.60 32.35
N MET A 277 -18.44 10.27 32.31
CA MET A 277 -19.39 9.51 33.12
C MET A 277 -18.83 9.09 34.49
N GLY A 278 -17.55 9.37 34.76
CA GLY A 278 -16.89 9.01 36.02
C GLY A 278 -16.56 7.53 36.15
N LEU A 279 -16.43 6.81 35.04
CA LEU A 279 -15.98 5.42 35.00
C LEU A 279 -14.45 5.34 35.19
N GLU A 280 -14.00 4.36 35.97
CA GLU A 280 -12.58 4.11 36.23
C GLU A 280 -11.95 3.23 35.14
N ILE A 281 -10.90 3.75 34.51
CA ILE A 281 -10.06 3.02 33.55
C ILE A 281 -8.70 2.76 34.23
N PRO A 282 -8.17 1.51 34.23
CA PRO A 282 -8.69 0.30 33.58
C PRO A 282 -9.62 -0.55 34.47
N ASP A 283 -9.91 -0.11 35.70
CA ASP A 283 -10.50 -0.99 36.73
C ASP A 283 -11.92 -1.45 36.42
N GLN A 284 -12.78 -0.53 35.98
CA GLN A 284 -14.15 -0.83 35.53
C GLN A 284 -14.22 -1.12 34.03
N LEU A 285 -13.37 -0.45 33.24
CA LEU A 285 -13.38 -0.59 31.78
C LEU A 285 -11.96 -0.56 31.23
N GLN A 286 -11.53 -1.67 30.61
CA GLN A 286 -10.31 -1.68 29.82
C GLN A 286 -10.59 -1.11 28.43
N VAL A 287 -9.66 -0.32 27.89
CA VAL A 287 -9.76 0.25 26.55
C VAL A 287 -8.50 -0.11 25.77
N ILE A 288 -8.68 -0.78 24.63
CA ILE A 288 -7.58 -1.16 23.74
C ILE A 288 -7.84 -0.53 22.38
N SER A 289 -6.82 0.10 21.82
CA SER A 289 -6.89 0.65 20.47
C SER A 289 -6.07 -0.13 19.44
N TYR A 290 -6.38 0.13 18.19
CA TYR A 290 -5.67 -0.37 17.03
C TYR A 290 -5.33 0.81 16.11
N ASP A 291 -4.13 0.77 15.54
CA ASP A 291 -3.51 1.64 14.51
C ASP A 291 -2.19 2.25 14.99
N GLY A 292 -2.13 2.83 16.18
CA GLY A 292 -0.90 3.42 16.73
C GLY A 292 -0.58 4.83 16.26
N THR A 293 -1.62 5.59 15.90
CA THR A 293 -1.58 7.01 15.56
C THR A 293 -1.38 7.89 16.79
N TYR A 294 -1.06 9.17 16.57
CA TYR A 294 -0.90 10.15 17.65
C TYR A 294 -2.16 10.28 18.54
N ILE A 295 -3.34 9.91 18.03
CA ILE A 295 -4.60 9.98 18.77
C ILE A 295 -4.55 9.13 20.05
N ALA A 296 -3.93 7.96 19.99
CA ALA A 296 -3.76 7.05 21.14
C ALA A 296 -3.05 7.70 22.34
N HIS A 297 -2.33 8.81 22.12
CA HIS A 297 -1.60 9.56 23.15
C HIS A 297 -2.27 10.86 23.57
N THR A 298 -3.40 11.22 22.97
CA THR A 298 -4.06 12.54 23.18
C THR A 298 -5.47 12.44 23.77
N ALA A 299 -5.92 11.23 24.13
CA ALA A 299 -7.25 10.99 24.69
C ALA A 299 -7.43 11.42 26.16
N GLY A 300 -6.39 12.00 26.78
CA GLY A 300 -6.36 12.34 28.21
C GLY A 300 -5.69 11.28 29.08
N MET A 301 -5.48 10.09 28.54
CA MET A 301 -4.65 8.99 29.09
C MET A 301 -3.93 8.33 27.92
N ARG A 302 -2.78 7.69 28.17
CA ARG A 302 -2.10 6.90 27.14
C ARG A 302 -2.86 5.58 26.93
N ILE A 303 -3.42 5.37 25.75
CA ILE A 303 -4.17 4.14 25.43
C ILE A 303 -3.19 2.99 25.16
N THR A 304 -3.52 1.78 25.63
CA THR A 304 -2.85 0.55 25.23
C THR A 304 -3.24 0.21 23.79
N THR A 305 -2.25 0.10 22.90
CA THR A 305 -2.49 0.12 21.46
C THR A 305 -1.74 -0.98 20.73
N VAL A 306 -2.40 -1.67 19.81
CA VAL A 306 -1.71 -2.43 18.76
C VAL A 306 -1.37 -1.48 17.62
N ALA A 307 -0.08 -1.18 17.48
CA ALA A 307 0.44 -0.20 16.56
C ALA A 307 0.93 -0.85 15.26
N GLN A 308 0.51 -0.28 14.14
CA GLN A 308 1.03 -0.57 12.82
C GLN A 308 2.33 0.21 12.57
N ASP A 309 3.31 -0.40 11.90
CA ASP A 309 4.54 0.32 11.52
C ASP A 309 4.33 1.12 10.23
N LEU A 310 3.69 2.29 10.38
CA LEU A 310 3.37 3.19 9.27
C LEU A 310 4.60 3.64 8.47
N SER A 311 5.77 3.72 9.12
CA SER A 311 7.02 4.08 8.46
C SER A 311 7.51 2.97 7.53
N THR A 312 7.52 1.72 8.02
CA THR A 312 7.87 0.56 7.21
C THR A 312 6.85 0.34 6.09
N LEU A 313 5.56 0.45 6.38
CA LEU A 313 4.49 0.37 5.37
C LEU A 313 4.66 1.41 4.26
N GLY A 314 4.87 2.68 4.61
CA GLY A 314 5.10 3.74 3.64
C GLY A 314 6.33 3.49 2.77
N THR A 315 7.41 2.97 3.37
CA THR A 315 8.64 2.62 2.66
C THR A 315 8.40 1.48 1.66
N LEU A 316 7.75 0.40 2.09
CA LEU A 316 7.47 -0.78 1.26
C LEU A 316 6.50 -0.47 0.12
N LEU A 317 5.46 0.34 0.36
CA LEU A 317 4.55 0.82 -0.69
C LEU A 317 5.32 1.57 -1.78
N VAL A 318 6.24 2.46 -1.37
CA VAL A 318 7.05 3.25 -2.29
C VAL A 318 8.09 2.40 -3.02
N GLU A 319 8.68 1.42 -2.34
CA GLU A 319 9.56 0.42 -2.94
C GLU A 319 8.89 -0.37 -4.04
N GLN A 320 7.68 -0.84 -3.74
CA GLN A 320 6.92 -1.67 -4.65
C GLN A 320 6.44 -0.87 -5.87
N ILE A 321 5.94 0.36 -5.68
CA ILE A 321 5.49 1.16 -6.82
C ILE A 321 6.67 1.57 -7.71
N SER A 322 7.83 1.92 -7.11
CA SER A 322 9.03 2.25 -7.88
C SER A 322 9.49 1.06 -8.72
N SER A 323 9.51 -0.13 -8.13
CA SER A 323 9.89 -1.37 -8.83
C SER A 323 8.90 -1.71 -9.95
N SER A 324 7.61 -1.47 -9.75
CA SER A 324 6.60 -1.66 -10.79
C SER A 324 6.73 -0.65 -11.93
N ILE A 325 7.08 0.60 -11.63
CA ILE A 325 7.39 1.63 -12.65
C ILE A 325 8.61 1.23 -13.48
N ASP A 326 9.72 0.84 -12.83
CA ASP A 326 10.93 0.44 -13.54
C ASP A 326 10.71 -0.78 -14.45
N ARG A 327 9.92 -1.76 -13.99
CA ARG A 327 9.51 -2.91 -14.82
C ARG A 327 8.67 -2.49 -16.02
N GLN A 328 7.70 -1.60 -15.82
CA GLN A 328 6.86 -1.10 -16.92
C GLN A 328 7.72 -0.39 -17.99
N HIS A 329 8.64 0.48 -17.58
CA HIS A 329 9.56 1.14 -18.52
C HIS A 329 10.45 0.16 -19.29
N ALA A 330 10.90 -0.92 -18.65
CA ALA A 330 11.69 -1.94 -19.34
C ALA A 330 10.87 -2.65 -20.43
N VAL A 331 9.57 -2.87 -20.20
CA VAL A 331 8.64 -3.46 -21.19
C VAL A 331 8.35 -2.47 -22.33
N ASP A 332 8.05 -1.22 -22.00
CA ASP A 332 7.74 -0.17 -22.98
C ASP A 332 8.93 0.08 -23.93
N ASN A 333 10.15 0.13 -23.37
CA ASN A 333 11.38 0.31 -24.15
C ASN A 333 11.67 -0.87 -25.09
N LYS A 334 11.45 -2.12 -24.65
CA LYS A 334 11.62 -3.31 -25.51
C LYS A 334 10.61 -3.32 -26.66
N THR A 335 9.37 -2.89 -26.39
CA THR A 335 8.31 -2.83 -27.40
C THR A 335 8.60 -1.74 -28.45
N ALA A 336 9.11 -0.58 -28.01
CA ALA A 336 9.52 0.50 -28.89
C ALA A 336 10.71 0.14 -29.79
N ASP A 337 11.69 -0.63 -29.28
CA ASP A 337 12.85 -1.05 -30.07
C ASP A 337 12.48 -2.11 -31.12
N ASN A 338 11.55 -3.02 -30.79
CA ASN A 338 11.01 -4.02 -31.73
C ASN A 338 10.14 -3.41 -32.84
N ASN A 339 9.57 -2.23 -32.62
CA ASN A 339 8.74 -1.51 -33.59
C ASN A 339 9.52 -0.47 -34.42
N LYS A 340 10.85 -0.37 -34.28
CA LYS A 340 11.66 0.44 -35.20
C LYS A 340 11.62 -0.20 -36.59
N PRO A 341 11.25 0.55 -37.65
CA PRO A 341 11.34 0.03 -39.00
C PRO A 341 12.81 -0.34 -39.26
N ALA A 342 13.04 -1.56 -39.74
CA ALA A 342 14.36 -1.97 -40.20
C ALA A 342 14.87 -0.92 -41.20
N GLU A 343 15.92 -0.19 -40.85
CA GLU A 343 16.68 0.62 -41.79
C GLU A 343 17.37 -0.34 -42.77
N ASN A 344 16.61 -0.88 -43.73
CA ASN A 344 17.17 -1.54 -44.88
C ASN A 344 17.72 -0.45 -45.79
N GLY A 345 19.06 -0.34 -45.75
CA GLY A 345 19.85 0.42 -46.71
C GLY A 345 19.38 0.13 -48.13
N ILE A 346 19.12 1.21 -48.85
CA ILE A 346 18.81 1.19 -50.28
C ILE A 346 20.04 0.66 -51.02
N ALA A 347 20.00 -0.60 -51.41
CA ALA A 347 20.81 -1.14 -52.49
C ALA A 347 19.87 -1.90 -53.42
N GLY A 348 19.59 -1.29 -54.58
CA GLY A 348 18.69 -1.85 -55.57
C GLY A 348 19.17 -3.19 -56.09
N ASN A 349 18.24 -4.11 -56.30
CA ASN A 349 18.28 -4.97 -57.46
C ASN A 349 16.86 -5.45 -57.81
N ASN A 350 16.40 -4.98 -58.96
CA ASN A 350 15.28 -5.53 -59.70
C ASN A 350 15.51 -7.03 -59.94
N LYS A 351 14.55 -7.86 -59.55
CA LYS A 351 14.19 -9.07 -60.30
C LYS A 351 12.72 -9.43 -60.03
N HIS A 352 11.94 -9.32 -61.10
CA HIS A 352 10.70 -10.05 -61.33
C HIS A 352 10.79 -11.52 -60.86
N ILE A 353 9.71 -12.05 -60.29
CA ILE A 353 9.04 -13.29 -60.73
C ILE A 353 7.63 -13.36 -60.10
N ASP A 354 6.70 -13.86 -60.90
CA ASP A 354 5.25 -13.98 -60.75
C ASP A 354 4.72 -14.99 -59.71
N HIS A 355 3.46 -14.75 -59.34
CA HIS A 355 2.36 -15.64 -58.94
C HIS A 355 2.61 -17.17 -58.78
N ASN A 356 2.17 -17.78 -57.66
CA ASN A 356 0.81 -18.35 -57.44
C ASN A 356 0.80 -19.49 -56.37
N SER A 357 -0.34 -19.64 -55.68
CA SER A 357 -0.90 -20.87 -55.06
C SER A 357 -0.30 -21.38 -53.73
N ILE A 358 -0.98 -22.11 -52.84
CA ILE A 358 -2.38 -22.45 -52.47
C ILE A 358 -2.24 -23.23 -51.14
N ALA A 359 -3.16 -22.97 -50.20
CA ALA A 359 -3.76 -23.83 -49.16
C ALA A 359 -3.00 -24.91 -48.34
N ASN A 360 -3.42 -24.91 -47.05
CA ASN A 360 -3.74 -26.03 -46.14
C ASN A 360 -2.62 -26.84 -45.46
N GLY A 361 -2.78 -27.03 -44.14
CA GLY A 361 -2.12 -28.11 -43.40
C GLY A 361 -2.11 -27.95 -41.88
N SER A 362 -3.22 -28.24 -41.22
CA SER A 362 -3.33 -28.53 -39.79
C SER A 362 -2.49 -29.74 -39.36
N THR A 363 -1.82 -29.72 -38.21
CA THR A 363 -1.65 -30.92 -37.38
C THR A 363 -1.31 -30.60 -35.92
N LEU A 364 -2.17 -31.12 -35.03
CA LEU A 364 -1.94 -31.37 -33.61
C LEU A 364 -0.89 -32.48 -33.42
N ILE A 365 -0.07 -32.37 -32.38
CA ILE A 365 0.67 -33.52 -31.81
C ILE A 365 0.52 -33.45 -30.28
N ASP A 366 -0.29 -34.37 -29.76
CA ASP A 366 -0.20 -34.93 -28.41
C ASP A 366 0.94 -35.94 -28.36
N ILE A 367 1.75 -35.92 -27.30
CA ILE A 367 2.44 -37.13 -26.80
C ILE A 367 2.35 -37.15 -25.27
N ALA A 368 1.77 -38.24 -24.78
CA ALA A 368 1.58 -38.62 -23.40
C ALA A 368 2.83 -39.21 -22.73
N ASP A 369 2.82 -39.12 -21.40
CA ASP A 369 3.23 -40.09 -20.38
C ASP A 369 4.55 -40.86 -20.50
N SER A 370 5.38 -40.74 -19.44
CA SER A 370 5.79 -41.93 -18.69
C SER A 370 6.10 -41.62 -17.22
N ASN A 371 5.58 -42.51 -16.39
CA ASN A 371 5.59 -42.53 -14.93
C ASN A 371 6.96 -42.92 -14.32
N ASN A 372 7.02 -42.62 -13.01
CA ASN A 372 7.49 -43.49 -11.92
C ASN A 372 8.94 -43.35 -11.42
N ALA A 373 9.10 -42.82 -10.20
CA ALA A 373 9.52 -43.62 -9.03
C ALA A 373 9.77 -42.74 -7.78
N SER A 374 9.09 -43.09 -6.69
CA SER A 374 9.49 -42.90 -5.27
C SER A 374 9.58 -44.33 -4.67
N PRO A 375 10.22 -44.63 -3.51
CA PRO A 375 9.98 -43.93 -2.23
C PRO A 375 11.13 -43.89 -1.17
N SER A 376 10.83 -43.12 -0.11
CA SER A 376 11.19 -43.29 1.31
C SER A 376 12.64 -43.09 1.81
N ALA A 377 12.81 -42.16 2.77
CA ALA A 377 13.14 -42.48 4.17
C ALA A 377 13.10 -41.23 5.08
N THR A 378 12.60 -41.45 6.29
CA THR A 378 12.46 -40.55 7.45
C THR A 378 13.74 -40.42 8.27
N SER A 379 14.01 -39.24 8.84
CA SER A 379 14.64 -39.16 10.17
C SER A 379 14.38 -37.81 10.86
N GLU A 380 13.89 -37.90 12.09
CA GLU A 380 13.71 -36.85 13.09
C GLU A 380 15.03 -36.13 13.42
N LEU A 381 14.97 -34.81 13.68
CA LEU A 381 15.93 -34.07 14.49
C LEU A 381 15.21 -32.92 15.23
N THR A 382 15.53 -32.82 16.50
CA THR A 382 14.81 -32.16 17.61
C THR A 382 15.02 -30.65 17.73
N HIS A 383 14.07 -29.98 18.39
CA HIS A 383 14.11 -28.60 18.91
C HIS A 383 15.42 -28.27 19.67
N ASP A 384 15.89 -27.03 19.54
CA ASP A 384 16.95 -26.31 20.31
C ASP A 384 18.21 -25.81 19.58
N SER A 385 18.14 -25.32 18.33
CA SER A 385 19.34 -24.67 17.72
C SER A 385 19.16 -23.44 16.81
N LEU A 386 18.02 -22.73 16.83
CA LEU A 386 17.78 -21.62 15.88
C LEU A 386 17.45 -20.24 16.49
N ILE A 387 17.94 -19.91 17.69
CA ILE A 387 17.65 -18.60 18.33
C ILE A 387 18.84 -17.62 18.38
N ASN A 388 20.07 -18.00 18.03
CA ASN A 388 21.25 -17.12 18.25
C ASN A 388 22.04 -16.66 17.00
N ALA A 389 21.43 -16.57 15.82
CA ALA A 389 22.16 -16.21 14.59
C ALA A 389 21.69 -14.94 13.86
N THR A 390 20.77 -14.13 14.40
CA THR A 390 20.15 -13.02 13.64
C THR A 390 20.30 -11.64 14.30
N MET A 391 21.48 -11.31 14.84
CA MET A 391 21.72 -9.98 15.44
C MET A 391 23.10 -9.36 15.16
N HIS A 392 23.91 -9.87 14.24
CA HIS A 392 25.24 -9.29 13.99
C HIS A 392 25.75 -9.42 12.55
N GLN A 393 25.04 -8.85 11.56
CA GLN A 393 25.68 -8.44 10.29
C GLN A 393 24.77 -7.57 9.40
N LEU A 394 24.61 -6.29 9.78
CA LEU A 394 24.26 -5.23 8.82
C LEU A 394 25.23 -4.06 9.04
N ALA A 395 26.48 -4.30 8.65
CA ALA A 395 27.47 -3.24 8.43
C ALA A 395 27.78 -3.22 6.93
N PHE A 396 27.59 -2.03 6.36
CA PHE A 396 27.87 -1.61 4.98
C PHE A 396 28.96 -2.39 4.24
N ASN A 397 28.63 -2.81 3.01
CA ASN A 397 29.58 -2.80 1.90
C ASN A 397 28.87 -2.39 0.61
N HIS A 398 29.33 -1.27 0.07
CA HIS A 398 29.09 -0.84 -1.32
C HIS A 398 29.82 -1.83 -2.23
N ASP A 399 29.09 -2.67 -2.96
CA ASP A 399 29.51 -3.16 -4.26
C ASP A 399 28.29 -3.65 -5.05
N SER A 400 28.16 -3.09 -6.24
CA SER A 400 27.13 -3.35 -7.24
C SER A 400 27.21 -4.79 -7.76
N LEU A 401 26.16 -5.58 -7.54
CA LEU A 401 25.90 -6.82 -8.26
C LEU A 401 24.62 -6.68 -9.09
N PRO A 402 24.58 -7.21 -10.32
CA PRO A 402 23.42 -7.08 -11.20
C PRO A 402 22.26 -7.92 -10.65
N LEU A 403 21.14 -7.26 -10.37
CA LEU A 403 19.87 -7.93 -10.07
C LEU A 403 19.40 -8.66 -11.34
N ASP A 404 19.53 -9.98 -11.33
CA ASP A 404 18.96 -10.84 -12.35
C ASP A 404 17.43 -10.75 -12.26
N ALA A 405 16.81 -10.18 -13.30
CA ALA A 405 15.39 -9.77 -13.34
C ALA A 405 14.40 -10.94 -13.46
N ALA A 406 14.78 -12.14 -13.03
CA ALA A 406 14.02 -13.37 -13.24
C ALA A 406 14.03 -14.28 -12.01
N SER A 407 13.56 -13.79 -10.85
CA SER A 407 13.11 -14.65 -9.73
C SER A 407 12.46 -13.88 -8.56
N VAL A 408 11.59 -12.90 -8.84
CA VAL A 408 10.71 -12.36 -7.79
C VAL A 408 9.37 -13.11 -7.85
N PRO A 409 8.88 -13.73 -6.75
CA PRO A 409 7.68 -14.57 -6.79
C PRO A 409 6.45 -13.80 -7.26
N THR A 410 5.64 -14.47 -8.07
CA THR A 410 4.23 -14.14 -8.32
C THR A 410 3.43 -14.05 -7.01
N LEU A 411 2.62 -13.00 -6.83
CA LEU A 411 1.63 -12.82 -5.74
C LEU A 411 2.19 -12.81 -4.30
N MET A 412 3.06 -11.86 -3.93
CA MET A 412 3.36 -11.62 -2.51
C MET A 412 2.55 -10.45 -1.96
N ASP A 413 1.55 -10.76 -1.14
CA ASP A 413 1.05 -9.84 -0.11
C ASP A 413 2.17 -9.68 0.92
N ILE A 414 2.76 -8.48 1.03
CA ILE A 414 3.79 -8.23 2.04
C ILE A 414 3.08 -7.77 3.30
N LEU A 415 3.13 -8.60 4.34
CA LEU A 415 2.56 -8.30 5.66
C LEU A 415 3.64 -7.79 6.61
N VAL A 416 3.44 -6.60 7.15
CA VAL A 416 4.29 -5.97 8.16
C VAL A 416 3.77 -6.35 9.55
N PRO A 417 4.62 -6.86 10.44
CA PRO A 417 4.23 -7.15 11.82
C PRO A 417 3.71 -5.89 12.55
N VAL A 418 2.74 -6.09 13.42
CA VAL A 418 2.25 -5.07 14.34
C VAL A 418 2.84 -5.27 15.73
N THR A 419 2.85 -4.22 16.55
CA THR A 419 3.47 -4.25 17.89
C THR A 419 2.50 -3.79 18.96
N LEU A 420 2.59 -4.38 20.16
CA LEU A 420 1.84 -3.89 21.32
C LEU A 420 2.60 -2.73 21.96
N GLN A 421 1.93 -1.61 22.13
CA GLN A 421 2.38 -0.47 22.91
C GLN A 421 1.54 -0.41 24.19
N GLU A 422 2.17 -0.70 25.33
CA GLU A 422 1.49 -0.65 26.63
C GLU A 422 1.14 0.80 27.00
N GLY A 423 -0.08 0.99 27.50
CA GLY A 423 -0.61 2.25 28.00
C GLY A 423 -1.18 2.09 29.41
N GLU A 424 -2.00 3.04 29.81
CA GLU A 424 -2.63 3.15 31.13
C GLU A 424 -4.03 2.53 31.15
N THR A 425 -4.54 2.07 30.00
CA THR A 425 -5.95 1.70 29.82
C THR A 425 -6.24 0.20 29.88
N THR A 426 -5.26 -0.61 30.29
CA THR A 426 -5.41 -2.06 30.50
C THR A 426 -4.77 -2.47 31.83
N LYS A 427 -5.24 -3.58 32.41
CA LYS A 427 -4.75 -4.11 33.70
C LYS A 427 -3.42 -4.85 33.60
#